data_AF-A0A1M4SU26-F1
#
_entry.id   AF-A0A1M4SU26-F1
#
_cell.length_a   1.000
_cell.length_b   1.000
_cell.length_c   1.000
_cell.angle_alpha   90.00
_cell.angle_beta   90.00
_cell.angle_gamma   90.00
#
_symmetry.space_group_name_H-M   'P 1'
#
loop_
_entity.id
_entity.type
_entity.pdbx_description
1 polymer ?
#
loop_
_entity_poly.entity_id
_entity_poly.type
_entity_poly.pdbx_seq_one_letter_code
_entity_poly.pdbx_strand_id
1 'polypeptide(L)'
;MRRTVVVGMILFLAASTMISCAARTAKIDHYLTYTNKGTRSEARHGHLVVNGKEIPWCFDRVAAAGRSFSFRVRTNLWGDDGYFPDASPWSERTARTDIAPSELTRGYYVGDERLSGTPSSWIFVEWSGKGAKRSAFVDPLMIERLIQDFKIPVRSGVARMRIRLTD
;
A
#
# COMPACT_ATOMS: atom_id res chain seq x y z
N MET A 1 3.54 -1.29 79.11
CA MET A 1 2.73 -2.01 78.10
C MET A 1 3.10 -1.49 76.72
N ARG A 2 3.73 -2.33 75.89
CA ARG A 2 4.19 -2.02 74.54
C ARG A 2 3.01 -2.20 73.56
N ARG A 3 2.73 -1.21 72.71
CA ARG A 3 1.85 -1.36 71.54
C ARG A 3 2.71 -1.25 70.29
N THR A 4 3.03 -2.40 69.73
CA THR A 4 3.73 -2.57 68.46
C THR A 4 2.76 -2.20 67.33
N VAL A 5 3.07 -1.15 66.57
CA VAL A 5 2.33 -0.81 65.34
C VAL A 5 3.05 -1.48 64.17
N VAL A 6 2.38 -2.44 63.55
CA VAL A 6 2.83 -3.14 62.33
C VAL A 6 2.59 -2.19 61.15
N VAL A 7 3.67 -1.70 60.54
CA VAL A 7 3.60 -0.92 59.30
C VAL A 7 3.63 -1.89 58.12
N GLY A 8 2.49 -2.02 57.45
CA GLY A 8 2.29 -2.89 56.29
C GLY A 8 3.03 -2.39 55.05
N MET A 9 3.85 -3.26 54.48
CA MET A 9 4.57 -3.11 53.22
C MET A 9 3.57 -3.23 52.05
N ILE A 10 3.25 -2.11 51.40
CA ILE A 10 2.43 -2.07 50.19
C ILE A 10 3.33 -2.41 49.00
N LEU A 11 3.19 -3.62 48.48
CA LEU A 11 3.85 -4.13 47.28
C LEU A 11 3.15 -3.55 46.04
N PHE A 12 3.75 -2.54 45.40
CA PHE A 12 3.29 -2.01 44.12
C PHE A 12 3.64 -3.01 43.00
N LEU A 13 2.67 -3.85 42.60
CA LEU A 13 2.76 -4.65 41.37
C LEU A 13 2.55 -3.72 40.18
N ALA A 14 3.63 -3.30 39.52
CA ALA A 14 3.57 -2.69 38.21
C ALA A 14 3.23 -3.78 37.18
N ALA A 15 1.95 -3.89 36.81
CA ALA A 15 1.51 -4.70 35.69
C ALA A 15 2.02 -4.05 34.39
N SER A 16 3.18 -4.48 33.93
CA SER A 16 3.67 -4.24 32.58
C SER A 16 2.77 -4.98 31.59
N THR A 17 1.71 -4.32 31.14
CA THR A 17 0.92 -4.79 30.00
C THR A 17 1.84 -4.79 28.78
N MET A 18 2.34 -5.97 28.41
CA MET A 18 2.94 -6.17 27.11
C MET A 18 1.87 -5.87 26.07
N ILE A 19 1.95 -4.68 25.46
CA ILE A 19 1.25 -4.40 24.22
C ILE A 19 1.92 -5.30 23.19
N SER A 20 1.39 -6.50 23.00
CA SER A 20 1.71 -7.33 21.85
C SER A 20 1.21 -6.56 20.62
N CYS A 21 2.10 -5.76 20.04
CA CYS A 21 1.90 -5.20 18.72
C CYS A 21 2.02 -6.35 17.72
N ALA A 22 0.97 -7.17 17.64
CA ALA A 22 0.86 -8.16 16.59
C ALA A 22 0.90 -7.41 15.26
N ALA A 23 2.04 -7.46 14.58
CA ALA A 23 2.27 -6.80 13.32
C ALA A 23 1.25 -7.33 12.31
N ARG A 24 0.19 -6.56 12.06
CA ARG A 24 -0.87 -6.96 11.12
C ARG A 24 -0.30 -6.86 9.71
N THR A 25 -0.11 -8.00 9.07
CA THR A 25 0.12 -8.09 7.63
C THR A 25 -0.96 -7.30 6.89
N ALA A 26 -0.57 -6.62 5.81
CA ALA A 26 -1.49 -5.85 4.97
C ALA A 26 -2.69 -6.71 4.51
N LYS A 27 -3.92 -6.23 4.77
CA LYS A 27 -5.16 -6.83 4.26
C LYS A 27 -5.44 -6.30 2.86
N ILE A 28 -5.65 -7.18 1.89
CA ILE A 28 -5.84 -6.83 0.48
C ILE A 28 -7.20 -7.31 0.01
N ASP A 29 -8.03 -6.35 -0.41
CA ASP A 29 -9.30 -6.59 -1.08
C ASP A 29 -9.15 -6.15 -2.55
N HIS A 30 -9.52 -7.03 -3.49
CA HIS A 30 -9.52 -6.75 -4.93
C HIS A 30 -10.92 -7.00 -5.47
N TYR A 31 -11.46 -6.05 -6.20
CA TYR A 31 -12.79 -6.17 -6.77
C TYR A 31 -12.85 -5.62 -8.19
N LEU A 32 -13.83 -6.10 -8.95
CA LEU A 32 -14.05 -5.72 -10.34
C LEU A 32 -15.33 -4.92 -10.48
N THR A 33 -15.27 -3.86 -11.27
CA THR A 33 -16.46 -3.23 -11.85
C THR A 33 -16.42 -3.39 -13.37
N TYR A 34 -17.55 -3.19 -14.03
CA TYR A 34 -17.70 -3.50 -15.45
C TYR A 34 -18.37 -2.36 -16.22
N THR A 35 -17.96 -2.16 -17.46
CA THR A 35 -18.70 -1.40 -18.47
C THR A 35 -19.23 -2.35 -19.53
N ASN A 36 -20.49 -2.20 -19.97
CA ASN A 36 -21.13 -3.02 -21.03
C ASN A 36 -21.01 -4.54 -20.81
N LYS A 37 -21.24 -4.99 -19.58
CA LYS A 37 -21.10 -6.40 -19.18
C LYS A 37 -21.94 -7.34 -20.08
N GLY A 38 -21.35 -8.44 -20.52
CA GLY A 38 -21.96 -9.46 -21.38
C GLY A 38 -21.94 -9.13 -22.88
N THR A 39 -21.33 -8.01 -23.28
CA THR A 39 -21.24 -7.62 -24.70
C THR A 39 -19.82 -7.78 -25.24
N ARG A 40 -19.67 -7.73 -26.56
CA ARG A 40 -18.35 -7.65 -27.23
C ARG A 40 -17.51 -6.44 -26.82
N SER A 41 -18.13 -5.45 -26.18
CA SER A 41 -17.50 -4.20 -25.73
C SER A 41 -17.38 -4.14 -24.20
N GLU A 42 -17.38 -5.30 -23.52
CA GLU A 42 -17.19 -5.38 -22.08
C GLU A 42 -15.80 -4.89 -21.67
N ALA A 43 -15.74 -4.01 -20.68
CA ALA A 43 -14.50 -3.64 -20.01
C ALA A 43 -14.55 -3.97 -18.52
N ARG A 44 -13.42 -4.42 -17.98
CA ARG A 44 -13.25 -4.78 -16.57
C ARG A 44 -12.28 -3.80 -15.91
N HIS A 45 -12.72 -3.25 -14.80
CA HIS A 45 -11.98 -2.26 -14.04
C HIS A 45 -11.54 -2.88 -12.71
N GLY A 46 -10.24 -3.08 -12.57
CA GLY A 46 -9.60 -3.66 -11.39
C GLY A 46 -9.34 -2.61 -10.32
N HIS A 47 -10.02 -2.74 -9.19
CA HIS A 47 -9.88 -1.86 -8.04
C HIS A 47 -9.14 -2.57 -6.92
N LEU A 48 -8.30 -1.84 -6.19
CA LEU A 48 -7.44 -2.41 -5.16
C LEU A 48 -7.60 -1.60 -3.88
N VAL A 49 -7.96 -2.29 -2.80
CA VAL A 49 -8.07 -1.72 -1.46
C VAL A 49 -7.07 -2.42 -0.58
N VAL A 50 -6.20 -1.64 0.08
CA VAL A 50 -5.26 -2.17 1.08
C VAL A 50 -5.51 -1.52 2.42
N ASN A 51 -5.69 -2.33 3.47
CA ASN A 51 -6.04 -1.88 4.82
C ASN A 51 -7.24 -0.92 4.85
N GLY A 52 -8.24 -1.14 3.98
CA GLY A 52 -9.42 -0.29 3.87
C GLY A 52 -9.23 1.00 3.07
N LYS A 53 -8.03 1.22 2.49
CA LYS A 53 -7.71 2.37 1.65
C LYS A 53 -7.67 1.97 0.17
N GLU A 54 -8.51 2.62 -0.64
CA GLU A 54 -8.48 2.49 -2.10
C GLU A 54 -7.15 3.02 -2.65
N ILE A 55 -6.50 2.23 -3.51
CA ILE A 55 -5.23 2.58 -4.13
C ILE A 55 -5.51 3.35 -5.44
N PRO A 56 -5.10 4.63 -5.55
CA PRO A 56 -5.29 5.40 -6.76
C PRO A 56 -4.52 4.81 -7.94
N TRP A 57 -5.09 4.92 -9.14
CA TRP A 57 -4.53 4.44 -10.41
C TRP A 57 -3.33 5.28 -10.85
N CYS A 58 -2.20 5.16 -10.15
CA CYS A 58 -1.02 6.00 -10.34
C CYS A 58 0.29 5.21 -10.29
N PHE A 59 0.29 4.06 -9.62
CA PHE A 59 1.42 3.14 -9.57
C PHE A 59 1.33 2.15 -10.72
N ASP A 60 2.48 1.83 -11.32
CA ASP A 60 2.62 0.79 -12.33
C ASP A 60 2.52 -0.61 -11.69
N ARG A 61 2.97 -0.74 -10.43
CA ARG A 61 2.84 -1.97 -9.63
C ARG A 61 2.58 -1.66 -8.16
N VAL A 62 1.80 -2.54 -7.53
CA VAL A 62 1.57 -2.58 -6.08
C VAL A 62 1.84 -3.99 -5.59
N ALA A 63 2.59 -4.15 -4.50
CA ALA A 63 2.82 -5.45 -3.88
C ALA A 63 2.66 -5.40 -2.36
N ALA A 64 2.03 -6.42 -1.81
CA ALA A 64 1.70 -6.52 -0.39
C ALA A 64 1.38 -7.98 -0.04
N ALA A 65 1.74 -8.41 1.18
CA ALA A 65 1.39 -9.74 1.71
C ALA A 65 1.66 -10.91 0.74
N GLY A 66 2.80 -10.87 0.03
CA GLY A 66 3.19 -11.92 -0.95
C GLY A 66 2.38 -11.92 -2.26
N ARG A 67 1.54 -10.91 -2.49
CA ARG A 67 0.77 -10.72 -3.73
C ARG A 67 1.27 -9.47 -4.44
N SER A 68 1.20 -9.46 -5.77
CA SER A 68 1.45 -8.25 -6.55
C SER A 68 0.40 -8.05 -7.62
N PHE A 69 0.22 -6.78 -7.99
CA PHE A 69 -0.76 -6.31 -8.93
C PHE A 69 -0.09 -5.31 -9.88
N SER A 70 -0.21 -5.56 -11.18
CA SER A 70 0.23 -4.61 -12.19
C SER A 70 -0.93 -3.77 -12.68
N PHE A 71 -0.65 -2.48 -12.90
CA PHE A 71 -1.60 -1.56 -13.50
C PHE A 71 -1.71 -1.81 -15.00
N ARG A 72 -2.94 -1.94 -15.48
CA ARG A 72 -3.26 -2.12 -16.89
C ARG A 72 -4.01 -0.90 -17.42
N VAL A 73 -3.79 -0.61 -18.69
CA VAL A 73 -4.56 0.39 -19.43
C VAL A 73 -5.02 -0.28 -20.71
N ARG A 74 -6.33 -0.41 -20.87
CA ARG A 74 -6.90 -0.86 -22.14
C ARG A 74 -6.61 0.15 -23.24
N THR A 75 -6.39 -0.35 -24.45
CA THR A 75 -6.22 0.48 -25.65
C THR A 75 -7.50 0.62 -26.47
N ASN A 76 -8.51 -0.21 -26.20
CA ASN A 76 -9.79 -0.25 -26.91
C ASN A 76 -10.98 0.02 -25.97
N LEU A 77 -12.21 -0.02 -26.51
CA LEU A 77 -13.45 0.10 -25.73
C LEU A 77 -13.69 -1.06 -24.76
N TRP A 78 -12.99 -2.18 -24.97
CA TRP A 78 -13.07 -3.41 -24.18
C TRP A 78 -11.71 -3.78 -23.59
N GLY A 79 -11.72 -4.72 -22.64
CA GLY A 79 -10.51 -5.24 -21.98
C GLY A 79 -10.35 -4.73 -20.54
N ASP A 80 -9.10 -4.70 -20.08
CA ASP A 80 -8.77 -4.51 -18.67
C ASP A 80 -8.11 -3.15 -18.41
N ASP A 81 -8.59 -2.42 -17.40
CA ASP A 81 -7.90 -1.28 -16.82
C ASP A 81 -7.90 -1.31 -15.28
N GLY A 82 -6.96 -0.62 -14.65
CA GLY A 82 -6.78 -0.71 -13.19
C GLY A 82 -5.82 -1.83 -12.79
N TYR A 83 -5.93 -2.28 -11.54
CA TYR A 83 -5.02 -3.25 -10.93
C TYR A 83 -5.50 -4.68 -11.12
N PHE A 84 -4.63 -5.55 -11.65
CA PHE A 84 -4.89 -6.97 -11.80
C PHE A 84 -3.77 -7.80 -11.19
N PRO A 85 -4.07 -8.96 -10.58
CA PRO A 85 -3.07 -9.80 -9.97
C PRO A 85 -2.05 -10.27 -11.01
N ASP A 86 -0.77 -10.26 -10.61
CA ASP A 86 0.31 -10.80 -11.41
C ASP A 86 0.30 -12.33 -11.35
N ALA A 87 0.68 -12.99 -12.45
CA ALA A 87 0.82 -14.44 -12.50
C ALA A 87 1.98 -14.94 -11.62
N SER A 88 3.02 -14.12 -11.47
CA SER A 88 4.14 -14.37 -10.57
C SER A 88 4.29 -13.20 -9.62
N PRO A 89 4.24 -13.42 -8.30
CA PRO A 89 4.33 -12.33 -7.34
C PRO A 89 5.70 -11.66 -7.40
N TRP A 90 5.71 -10.35 -7.18
CA TRP A 90 6.95 -9.60 -6.96
C TRP A 90 7.67 -10.13 -5.72
N SER A 91 8.96 -10.39 -5.86
CA SER A 91 9.82 -10.86 -4.77
C SER A 91 10.38 -9.66 -4.01
N GLU A 92 10.00 -9.54 -2.75
CA GLU A 92 10.50 -8.51 -1.85
C GLU A 92 11.96 -8.78 -1.49
N ARG A 93 12.82 -7.78 -1.69
CA ARG A 93 14.19 -7.78 -1.16
C ARG A 93 14.22 -7.08 0.17
N THR A 94 15.06 -7.55 1.09
CA THR A 94 15.20 -6.96 2.43
C THR A 94 16.61 -6.44 2.63
N ALA A 95 16.73 -5.19 3.05
CA ALA A 95 17.98 -4.57 3.44
C ALA A 95 18.27 -4.82 4.93
N ARG A 96 19.55 -4.82 5.30
CA ARG A 96 19.97 -4.87 6.71
C ARG A 96 19.86 -3.52 7.43
N THR A 97 19.73 -2.44 6.66
CA THR A 97 19.61 -1.08 7.18
C THR A 97 18.26 -0.89 7.85
N ASP A 98 18.26 -0.29 9.04
CA ASP A 98 17.04 0.07 9.75
C ASP A 98 16.35 1.29 9.12
N ILE A 99 15.02 1.29 9.14
CA ILE A 99 14.21 2.44 8.77
C ILE A 99 14.46 3.61 9.73
N ALA A 100 14.62 4.82 9.18
CA ALA A 100 14.84 5.99 10.04
C ALA A 100 13.53 6.41 10.77
N PRO A 101 13.61 6.95 12.00
CA PRO A 101 12.42 7.43 12.72
C PRO A 101 11.61 8.49 11.96
N SER A 102 12.28 9.32 11.16
CA SER A 102 11.63 10.31 10.29
C SER A 102 10.81 9.67 9.18
N GLU A 103 11.23 8.52 8.66
CA GLU A 103 10.52 7.76 7.62
C GLU A 103 9.30 7.05 8.18
N LEU A 104 9.43 6.46 9.38
CA LEU A 104 8.28 5.93 10.13
C LEU A 104 7.23 7.01 10.39
N THR A 105 7.66 8.20 10.83
CA THR A 105 6.76 9.34 11.08
C THR A 105 6.11 9.86 9.80
N ARG A 106 6.88 9.89 8.70
CA ARG A 106 6.39 10.32 7.38
C ARG A 106 5.44 9.29 6.76
N GLY A 107 5.59 8.02 7.13
CA GLY A 107 4.78 6.89 6.65
C GLY A 107 5.19 6.35 5.28
N TYR A 108 6.37 6.72 4.78
CA TYR A 108 6.95 6.11 3.58
C TYR A 108 8.46 6.39 3.46
N TYR A 109 9.14 5.58 2.66
CA TYR A 109 10.48 5.85 2.13
C TYR A 109 10.63 5.37 0.69
N VAL A 110 11.55 5.98 -0.05
CA VAL A 110 11.87 5.61 -1.45
C VAL A 110 12.96 4.55 -1.42
N GLY A 111 12.76 3.51 -2.21
CA GLY A 111 13.69 2.39 -2.29
C GLY A 111 13.04 1.16 -2.90
N ASP A 112 13.88 0.21 -3.30
CA ASP A 112 13.48 -1.06 -3.90
C ASP A 112 13.81 -2.26 -2.99
N GLU A 113 14.18 -1.97 -1.74
CA GLU A 113 14.42 -2.94 -0.67
C GLU A 113 13.63 -2.55 0.59
N ARG A 114 13.16 -3.56 1.30
CA ARG A 114 12.49 -3.41 2.59
C ARG A 114 13.52 -3.16 3.67
N LEU A 115 13.47 -1.98 4.30
CA LEU A 115 14.33 -1.67 5.44
C LEU A 115 13.89 -2.48 6.67
N SER A 116 14.85 -2.84 7.51
CA SER A 116 14.59 -3.48 8.80
C SER A 116 13.70 -2.57 9.66
N GLY A 117 12.72 -3.14 10.34
CA GLY A 117 11.73 -2.40 11.13
C GLY A 117 10.57 -1.80 10.33
N THR A 118 10.51 -1.96 9.00
CA THR A 118 9.35 -1.49 8.20
C THR A 118 8.08 -2.26 8.57
N PRO A 119 6.98 -1.58 9.01
CA PRO A 119 5.75 -2.25 9.44
C PRO A 119 5.16 -3.18 8.38
N SER A 120 4.80 -4.42 8.73
CA SER A 120 4.26 -5.43 7.80
C SER A 120 2.94 -5.03 7.11
N SER A 121 2.29 -3.97 7.60
CA SER A 121 1.12 -3.35 6.99
C SER A 121 1.44 -2.45 5.80
N TRP A 122 2.70 -2.04 5.63
CA TRP A 122 3.14 -1.19 4.52
C TRP A 122 3.24 -1.99 3.22
N ILE A 123 2.98 -1.31 2.12
CA ILE A 123 2.99 -1.87 0.78
C ILE A 123 4.18 -1.35 -0.02
N PHE A 124 4.62 -2.17 -0.96
CA PHE A 124 5.53 -1.72 -2.02
C PHE A 124 4.73 -1.12 -3.16
N VAL A 125 5.19 0.03 -3.67
CA VAL A 125 4.65 0.66 -4.87
C VAL A 125 5.77 1.04 -5.82
N GLU A 126 5.47 1.01 -7.11
CA GLU A 126 6.39 1.33 -8.19
C GLU A 126 5.72 2.25 -9.19
N TRP A 127 6.40 3.30 -9.66
CA TRP A 127 5.86 4.21 -10.66
C TRP A 127 6.96 4.76 -11.58
N SER A 128 6.54 5.07 -12.80
CA SER A 128 7.36 5.76 -13.78
C SER A 128 7.02 7.26 -13.79
N GLY A 129 8.02 8.11 -13.58
CA GLY A 129 7.87 9.56 -13.60
C GLY A 129 9.08 10.26 -14.20
N LYS A 130 8.86 11.19 -15.13
CA LYS A 130 9.92 11.97 -15.80
C LYS A 130 11.04 11.09 -16.41
N GLY A 131 10.66 9.96 -17.01
CA GLY A 131 11.60 9.02 -17.65
C GLY A 131 12.39 8.14 -16.68
N ALA A 132 12.16 8.24 -15.37
CA ALA A 132 12.79 7.39 -14.37
C ALA A 132 11.75 6.52 -13.66
N LYS A 133 12.15 5.28 -13.40
CA LYS A 133 11.40 4.34 -12.57
C LYS A 133 11.77 4.56 -11.11
N ARG A 134 10.77 4.63 -10.24
CA ARG A 134 10.95 4.82 -8.80
C ARG A 134 10.06 3.83 -8.05
N SER A 135 10.42 3.58 -6.81
CA SER A 135 9.65 2.73 -5.92
C SER A 135 9.72 3.22 -4.48
N ALA A 136 8.75 2.81 -3.69
CA ALA A 136 8.67 3.15 -2.29
C ALA A 136 7.99 2.04 -1.50
N PHE A 137 8.31 1.98 -0.21
CA PHE A 137 7.46 1.34 0.77
C PHE A 137 6.65 2.41 1.48
N VAL A 138 5.34 2.19 1.60
CA VAL A 138 4.39 3.21 2.05
C VAL A 138 3.31 2.59 2.92
N ASP A 139 2.98 3.27 4.02
CA ASP A 139 1.72 3.06 4.72
C ASP A 139 0.57 3.39 3.76
N PRO A 140 -0.40 2.48 3.52
CA PRO A 140 -1.55 2.80 2.67
C PRO A 140 -2.23 4.12 3.02
N LEU A 141 -2.29 4.50 4.30
CA LEU A 141 -2.90 5.76 4.74
C LEU A 141 -2.12 7.02 4.31
N MET A 142 -0.87 6.87 3.86
CA MET A 142 0.04 7.95 3.49
C MET A 142 0.29 8.01 1.97
N ILE A 143 -0.46 7.25 1.17
CA ILE A 143 -0.34 7.22 -0.29
C ILE A 143 -0.59 8.59 -0.92
N GLU A 144 -1.62 9.34 -0.48
CA GLU A 144 -1.88 10.67 -1.03
C GLU A 144 -0.71 11.62 -0.82
N ARG A 145 -0.06 11.53 0.34
CA ARG A 145 1.12 12.33 0.65
C ARG A 145 2.29 11.95 -0.27
N LEU A 146 2.54 10.65 -0.47
CA LEU A 146 3.55 10.19 -1.42
C LEU A 146 3.27 10.72 -2.84
N ILE A 147 2.02 10.66 -3.29
CA ILE A 147 1.60 11.17 -4.60
C ILE A 147 1.90 12.66 -4.72
N GLN A 148 1.59 13.45 -3.69
CA GLN A 148 1.84 14.89 -3.66
C GLN A 148 3.34 15.20 -3.67
N ASP A 149 4.11 14.58 -2.79
CA ASP A 149 5.55 14.85 -2.61
C ASP A 149 6.35 14.52 -3.88
N PHE A 150 5.94 13.48 -4.63
CA PHE A 150 6.59 13.09 -5.89
C PHE A 150 5.88 13.56 -7.14
N LYS A 151 4.75 14.29 -7.01
CA LYS A 151 3.91 14.74 -8.13
C LYS A 151 3.55 13.59 -9.08
N ILE A 152 3.14 12.45 -8.51
CA ILE A 152 2.81 11.25 -9.27
C ILE A 152 1.49 11.50 -10.02
N PRO A 153 1.45 11.33 -11.36
CA PRO A 153 0.23 11.56 -12.11
C PRO A 153 -0.80 10.46 -11.81
N VAL A 154 -1.95 10.87 -11.28
CA VAL A 154 -3.10 9.97 -11.10
C VAL A 154 -3.85 9.84 -12.41
N ARG A 155 -4.02 8.61 -12.88
CA ARG A 155 -4.76 8.30 -14.10
C ARG A 155 -6.22 8.16 -13.71
N SER A 156 -7.06 9.12 -14.08
CA SER A 156 -8.51 8.97 -13.89
C SER A 156 -8.99 7.79 -14.72
N GLY A 157 -9.70 6.84 -14.11
CA GLY A 157 -10.13 5.59 -14.75
C GLY A 157 -11.11 5.69 -15.92
N VAL A 158 -11.34 6.90 -16.44
CA VAL A 158 -12.29 7.18 -17.53
C VAL A 158 -11.72 8.13 -18.60
N ALA A 159 -10.60 8.82 -18.36
CA ALA A 159 -10.13 9.88 -19.26
C ALA A 159 -8.88 9.49 -20.05
N ARG A 160 -9.06 8.70 -21.12
CA ARG A 160 -8.18 8.71 -22.31
C ARG A 160 -8.84 7.96 -23.49
N MET A 161 -10.07 8.35 -23.81
CA MET A 161 -10.67 8.09 -25.11
C MET A 161 -11.22 9.39 -25.70
N ARG A 162 -10.36 10.41 -25.72
CA ARG A 162 -10.48 11.53 -26.65
C ARG A 162 -9.17 11.58 -27.42
N ILE A 163 -9.27 11.66 -28.75
CA ILE A 163 -8.20 11.74 -29.75
C ILE A 163 -7.78 10.37 -30.31
N ARG A 164 -8.57 9.89 -31.28
CA ARG A 164 -8.16 9.55 -32.67
C ARG A 164 -9.40 9.05 -33.44
N LEU A 165 -10.28 9.99 -33.79
CA LEU A 165 -11.29 9.83 -34.84
C LEU A 165 -11.35 11.17 -35.61
N THR A 166 -10.23 11.45 -36.26
CA THR A 166 -9.95 12.41 -37.34
C THR A 166 -8.55 11.94 -37.76
N ASP A 167 -8.33 11.29 -38.90
CA ASP A 167 -8.83 11.58 -40.25
C ASP A 167 -9.27 10.32 -41.02
#